data_AF-A0A1B6HX78-F1
#
_entry.id   AF-A0A1B6HX78-F1
#
_cell.length_a   1.000
_cell.length_b   1.000
_cell.length_c   1.000
_cell.angle_alpha   90.00
_cell.angle_beta   90.00
_cell.angle_gamma   90.00
#
_symmetry.space_group_name_H-M   'P 1'
#
loop_
_entity.id
_entity.type
_entity.pdbx_description
1 polymer ?
#
loop_
_entity_poly.entity_id
_entity_poly.type
_entity_poly.pdbx_seq_one_letter_code
_entity_poly.pdbx_strand_id
1 'polypeptide(L)'
;MEGPRLSIASSSSCGSSLDCGSADNSPLPSPSPQAFPPFSVGSVVVNGDNNNIHHGNLTTVTYNQYIVPGGDQVDLPPVKINSETHSRFFPIEVPEHKSSGNKEDLAGLQRRWCCLIGALVSLSFITLLSTSIFSLSSFRSNSPPPPPTVMTTLEETSIVPADMVGAPRIMSRKAWVAQPPTEPMDKNTLPVQRIIVCHTATDSCQTTPDCTLQVRFIQQFHVESRKWGDIGYNFLIGGEGVVYVGRGWDEMGAHTKGDNNGTLGVAFIGTFINQLPNELQIEAFHKLVDVGVRIGKIADDYKLQAQCQLQVTAAPGLMLAQNMKSWPHFDTSLKIRCTDGGVA
;
A
#
# COMPACT_ATOMS: atom_id res chain seq x y z
N MET A 1 -1.74 -42.10 -47.77
CA MET A 1 -0.45 -42.82 -47.80
C MET A 1 0.52 -42.04 -46.93
N GLU A 2 1.33 -42.76 -46.16
CA GLU A 2 2.70 -42.42 -45.70
C GLU A 2 3.06 -40.95 -45.39
N GLY A 3 3.44 -40.69 -44.13
CA GLY A 3 4.67 -39.92 -43.88
C GLY A 3 5.87 -40.89 -43.86
N PRO A 4 7.04 -40.55 -43.31
CA PRO A 4 7.58 -39.25 -42.88
C PRO A 4 8.91 -38.95 -43.62
N ARG A 5 9.73 -37.98 -43.17
CA ARG A 5 11.15 -38.21 -42.77
C ARG A 5 11.95 -36.95 -42.42
N LEU A 6 12.81 -37.12 -41.42
CA LEU A 6 14.00 -36.29 -41.19
C LEU A 6 15.09 -36.57 -42.23
N SER A 7 15.98 -35.60 -42.44
CA SER A 7 17.32 -35.83 -42.98
C SER A 7 18.36 -35.04 -42.17
N ILE A 8 19.48 -35.69 -41.84
CA ILE A 8 20.62 -35.15 -41.10
C ILE A 8 21.82 -35.04 -42.05
N ALA A 9 22.57 -33.93 -42.01
CA ALA A 9 23.97 -33.80 -42.43
C ALA A 9 24.51 -32.48 -41.83
N SER A 10 25.63 -32.34 -41.09
CA SER A 10 26.98 -32.93 -41.07
C SER A 10 28.01 -32.20 -41.96
N SER A 11 28.81 -31.30 -41.35
CA SER A 11 30.18 -30.87 -41.76
C SER A 11 30.64 -29.71 -40.81
N SER A 12 31.54 -29.94 -39.85
CA SER A 12 33.01 -29.89 -39.94
C SER A 12 33.65 -28.49 -40.09
N SER A 13 34.34 -28.00 -39.05
CA SER A 13 35.75 -27.54 -39.14
C SER A 13 36.39 -27.29 -37.75
N CYS A 14 37.72 -27.32 -37.72
CA CYS A 14 38.64 -27.13 -36.57
C CYS A 14 38.67 -25.66 -36.05
N GLY A 15 39.25 -25.32 -34.89
CA GLY A 15 39.90 -26.12 -33.83
C GLY A 15 40.79 -25.25 -32.89
N SER A 16 41.45 -25.88 -31.90
CA SER A 16 42.46 -25.34 -30.94
C SER A 16 42.01 -24.17 -30.01
N SER A 17 42.30 -24.11 -28.70
CA SER A 17 42.97 -25.00 -27.71
C SER A 17 42.43 -24.62 -26.29
N LEU A 18 42.90 -25.05 -25.10
CA LEU A 18 44.09 -25.76 -24.61
C LEU A 18 43.73 -26.55 -23.30
N ASP A 19 44.71 -26.90 -22.46
CA ASP A 19 44.64 -27.84 -21.31
C ASP A 19 44.09 -27.33 -19.97
N CYS A 20 43.68 -28.28 -19.11
CA CYS A 20 43.52 -28.14 -17.65
C CYS A 20 44.08 -29.38 -16.93
N GLY A 21 44.92 -29.17 -15.89
CA GLY A 21 45.61 -30.24 -15.13
C GLY A 21 44.96 -30.59 -13.78
N SER A 22 45.19 -31.81 -13.30
CA SER A 22 44.57 -32.39 -12.09
C SER A 22 45.28 -32.03 -10.76
N ALA A 23 44.57 -32.23 -9.64
CA ALA A 23 45.07 -32.03 -8.27
C ALA A 23 45.27 -33.37 -7.52
N ASP A 24 46.11 -33.37 -6.48
CA ASP A 24 46.47 -34.55 -5.66
C ASP A 24 46.46 -34.23 -4.14
N ASN A 25 46.41 -35.25 -3.27
CA ASN A 25 45.76 -35.18 -1.95
C ASN A 25 46.54 -35.97 -0.85
N SER A 26 47.04 -35.33 0.23
CA SER A 26 47.48 -36.01 1.50
C SER A 26 47.84 -35.04 2.67
N PRO A 27 47.62 -35.39 3.97
CA PRO A 27 47.85 -34.51 5.14
C PRO A 27 48.85 -35.02 6.23
N LEU A 28 49.40 -34.13 7.09
CA LEU A 28 50.27 -34.44 8.26
C LEU A 28 50.09 -33.42 9.45
N PRO A 29 50.65 -33.64 10.69
CA PRO A 29 49.96 -33.36 11.98
C PRO A 29 50.53 -32.23 12.87
N SER A 30 50.01 -32.09 14.11
CA SER A 30 50.22 -30.95 15.05
C SER A 30 50.69 -31.34 16.48
N PRO A 31 51.40 -30.45 17.22
CA PRO A 31 51.69 -30.59 18.67
C PRO A 31 51.14 -29.45 19.58
N SER A 32 51.27 -29.62 20.91
CA SER A 32 50.56 -28.90 21.99
C SER A 32 51.37 -27.87 22.83
N PRO A 33 50.75 -26.97 23.64
CA PRO A 33 51.41 -25.79 24.23
C PRO A 33 51.66 -25.81 25.78
N GLN A 34 52.45 -24.84 26.28
CA GLN A 34 52.60 -24.45 27.70
C GLN A 34 52.42 -22.92 27.89
N ALA A 35 52.26 -22.43 29.14
CA ALA A 35 51.71 -21.11 29.47
C ALA A 35 52.56 -20.27 30.47
N PHE A 36 52.33 -18.94 30.50
CA PHE A 36 52.95 -17.95 31.41
C PHE A 36 51.96 -16.80 31.81
N PRO A 37 52.23 -15.96 32.85
CA PRO A 37 51.21 -15.28 33.67
C PRO A 37 50.89 -13.80 33.30
N PRO A 38 49.87 -13.16 33.94
CA PRO A 38 49.28 -11.88 33.48
C PRO A 38 49.71 -10.61 34.25
N PHE A 39 49.41 -9.44 33.66
CA PHE A 39 49.45 -8.11 34.30
C PHE A 39 48.10 -7.38 34.12
N SER A 40 47.82 -6.35 34.92
CA SER A 40 46.53 -5.62 34.95
C SER A 40 46.66 -4.14 34.59
N VAL A 41 45.62 -3.54 33.99
CA VAL A 41 45.55 -2.11 33.63
C VAL A 41 44.25 -1.49 34.17
N GLY A 42 44.33 -0.25 34.66
CA GLY A 42 43.21 0.49 35.27
C GLY A 42 42.20 1.08 34.27
N SER A 43 41.05 1.49 34.79
CA SER A 43 39.85 1.88 34.03
C SER A 43 39.79 3.36 33.62
N VAL A 44 39.26 3.63 32.42
CA VAL A 44 38.98 4.97 31.88
C VAL A 44 37.49 5.32 32.03
N VAL A 45 37.16 6.58 32.32
CA VAL A 45 35.80 7.11 32.35
C VAL A 45 35.64 8.17 31.26
N VAL A 46 34.48 8.19 30.58
CA VAL A 46 34.18 9.10 29.47
C VAL A 46 32.91 9.90 29.79
N ASN A 47 33.02 11.23 29.75
CA ASN A 47 31.87 12.15 29.69
C ASN A 47 31.87 12.83 28.31
N GLY A 48 30.70 13.05 27.73
CA GLY A 48 30.55 13.68 26.42
C GLY A 48 29.43 14.73 26.40
N ASP A 49 29.75 15.91 25.86
CA ASP A 49 28.80 16.99 25.61
C ASP A 49 28.41 16.99 24.12
N ASN A 50 27.11 16.96 23.83
CA ASN A 50 26.57 16.71 22.49
C ASN A 50 26.20 18.01 21.76
N ASN A 51 27.08 18.53 20.90
CA ASN A 51 26.75 19.62 19.97
C ASN A 51 26.53 19.08 18.55
N ASN A 52 25.26 18.82 18.22
CA ASN A 52 24.85 18.33 16.89
C ASN A 52 24.51 19.51 15.95
N ILE A 53 25.00 19.46 14.71
CA ILE A 53 24.52 20.29 13.60
C ILE A 53 23.80 19.39 12.61
N HIS A 54 22.54 19.71 12.28
CA HIS A 54 21.70 18.87 11.43
C HIS A 54 21.75 19.31 9.96
N HIS A 55 22.16 18.41 9.07
CA HIS A 55 21.98 18.53 7.62
C HIS A 55 21.66 17.15 7.01
N GLY A 56 20.37 16.87 6.82
CA GLY A 56 19.90 15.66 6.15
C GLY A 56 20.08 14.35 6.96
N ASN A 57 19.77 13.24 6.30
CA ASN A 57 19.49 11.94 6.95
C ASN A 57 20.75 11.10 7.27
N LEU A 58 21.88 11.75 7.57
CA LEU A 58 23.14 11.11 7.95
C LEU A 58 23.72 11.82 9.19
N THR A 59 23.91 11.09 10.28
CA THR A 59 24.45 11.67 11.52
C THR A 59 25.95 11.42 11.61
N THR A 60 26.75 12.41 11.22
CA THR A 60 28.20 12.39 11.47
C THR A 60 28.46 12.89 12.89
N VAL A 61 28.90 11.99 13.78
CA VAL A 61 29.24 12.36 15.17
C VAL A 61 30.73 12.68 15.28
N THR A 62 31.05 13.96 15.46
CA THR A 62 32.42 14.42 15.68
C THR A 62 32.72 14.46 17.18
N TYR A 63 33.51 13.52 17.68
CA TYR A 63 33.98 13.53 19.07
C TYR A 63 35.26 14.35 19.20
N ASN A 64 35.21 15.44 19.96
CA ASN A 64 36.42 16.14 20.41
C ASN A 64 36.91 15.48 21.71
N GLN A 65 38.01 14.74 21.64
CA GLN A 65 38.56 14.01 22.79
C GLN A 65 39.62 14.87 23.51
N TYR A 66 39.42 15.10 24.81
CA TYR A 66 40.38 15.80 25.66
C TYR A 66 41.00 14.81 26.65
N ILE A 67 42.32 14.81 26.76
CA ILE A 67 43.05 14.03 27.77
C ILE A 67 43.42 14.98 28.91
N VAL A 68 42.92 14.70 30.11
CA VAL A 68 43.36 15.35 31.35
C VAL A 68 44.23 14.35 32.12
N PRO A 69 45.54 14.58 32.29
CA PRO A 69 46.38 13.71 33.10
C PRO A 69 46.03 13.85 34.59
N GLY A 70 45.73 12.73 35.25
CA GLY A 70 45.62 12.69 36.71
C GLY A 70 46.94 12.24 37.34
N GLY A 71 47.71 13.18 37.90
CA GLY A 71 48.96 12.88 38.62
C GLY A 71 49.97 14.03 38.54
N ASP A 72 50.09 14.77 39.64
CA ASP A 72 50.98 15.91 39.92
C ASP A 72 50.89 17.16 39.02
N GLN A 73 51.01 18.33 39.66
CA GLN A 73 50.66 19.63 39.08
C GLN A 73 51.62 20.10 37.97
N VAL A 74 51.09 20.24 36.75
CA VAL A 74 51.50 21.30 35.81
C VAL A 74 50.26 21.81 35.07
N ASP A 75 49.87 23.07 35.31
CA ASP A 75 48.80 23.71 34.53
C ASP A 75 49.28 23.97 33.09
N LEU A 76 48.73 23.21 32.14
CA LEU A 76 48.87 23.45 30.70
C LEU A 76 47.48 23.57 30.06
N PRO A 77 47.24 24.56 29.18
CA PRO A 77 45.95 24.73 28.53
C PRO A 77 45.65 23.57 27.56
N PRO A 78 44.38 23.18 27.39
CA PRO A 78 44.01 22.04 26.55
C PRO A 78 44.36 22.26 25.08
N VAL A 79 45.22 21.40 24.54
CA VAL A 79 45.61 21.40 23.13
C VAL A 79 44.51 20.76 22.28
N LYS A 80 43.96 21.52 21.32
CA LYS A 80 43.10 20.96 20.27
C LYS A 80 43.95 20.26 19.21
N ILE A 81 43.67 18.99 18.96
CA ILE A 81 44.23 18.24 17.83
C ILE A 81 43.11 18.04 16.80
N ASN A 82 43.28 18.59 15.61
CA ASN A 82 42.38 18.36 14.48
C ASN A 82 42.95 17.21 13.63
N SER A 83 42.39 16.01 13.73
CA SER A 83 42.79 14.87 12.88
C SER A 83 41.85 14.69 11.68
N GLU A 84 42.15 15.37 10.58
CA GLU A 84 41.64 14.99 9.26
C GLU A 84 42.40 13.76 8.74
N THR A 85 41.82 12.57 8.85
CA THR A 85 42.48 11.33 8.45
C THR A 85 42.07 10.91 7.04
N HIS A 86 42.83 11.36 6.04
CA HIS A 86 42.66 10.99 4.64
C HIS A 86 43.53 9.77 4.30
N SER A 87 42.96 8.56 4.30
CA SER A 87 43.72 7.30 4.16
C SER A 87 43.59 6.64 2.78
N ARG A 88 44.71 6.60 2.03
CA ARG A 88 44.91 5.68 0.89
C ARG A 88 45.55 4.38 1.36
N PHE A 89 45.27 3.27 0.68
CA PHE A 89 45.87 1.95 0.91
C PHE A 89 47.32 1.85 0.41
N PHE A 90 48.14 1.02 1.06
CA PHE A 90 48.93 -0.09 0.48
C PHE A 90 49.47 -1.02 1.62
N PRO A 91 49.71 -2.33 1.38
CA PRO A 91 49.90 -3.34 2.46
C PRO A 91 51.34 -3.84 2.65
N ILE A 92 51.64 -4.44 3.83
CA ILE A 92 52.83 -5.28 4.10
C ILE A 92 52.43 -6.43 5.07
N GLU A 93 52.87 -7.67 4.80
CA GLU A 93 52.70 -8.88 5.64
C GLU A 93 53.77 -8.98 6.76
N VAL A 94 53.58 -9.80 7.82
CA VAL A 94 54.23 -11.12 8.17
C VAL A 94 53.59 -11.66 9.51
N PRO A 95 53.98 -12.79 10.17
CA PRO A 95 53.15 -14.00 10.27
C PRO A 95 52.60 -14.39 11.69
N GLU A 96 51.81 -15.48 11.73
CA GLU A 96 51.20 -16.10 12.92
C GLU A 96 52.18 -16.74 13.94
N HIS A 97 51.73 -16.82 15.21
CA HIS A 97 51.84 -18.07 15.97
C HIS A 97 50.66 -18.27 16.95
N LYS A 98 50.04 -19.45 16.96
CA LYS A 98 48.86 -19.81 17.77
C LYS A 98 49.22 -20.49 19.10
N SER A 99 48.33 -20.36 20.08
CA SER A 99 48.14 -21.34 21.17
C SER A 99 46.64 -21.53 21.45
N SER A 100 46.20 -22.78 21.60
CA SER A 100 44.80 -23.21 21.59
C SER A 100 44.25 -23.50 23.00
N GLY A 101 42.93 -23.41 23.20
CA GLY A 101 42.27 -23.95 24.40
C GLY A 101 40.86 -23.42 24.72
N ASN A 102 39.82 -24.15 24.31
CA ASN A 102 38.51 -24.26 24.96
C ASN A 102 37.66 -22.97 25.20
N LYS A 103 37.54 -22.08 24.20
CA LYS A 103 36.46 -21.05 24.21
C LYS A 103 35.46 -21.19 23.05
N GLU A 104 35.91 -21.62 21.88
CA GLU A 104 35.05 -21.70 20.69
C GLU A 104 34.05 -22.86 20.74
N ASP A 105 34.44 -24.02 21.27
CA ASP A 105 33.51 -25.14 21.48
C ASP A 105 32.39 -24.80 22.48
N LEU A 106 32.71 -24.04 23.54
CA LEU A 106 31.72 -23.63 24.54
C LEU A 106 30.73 -22.61 23.96
N ALA A 107 31.23 -21.64 23.17
CA ALA A 107 30.39 -20.67 22.47
C ALA A 107 29.53 -21.34 21.38
N GLY A 108 30.09 -22.29 20.63
CA GLY A 108 29.38 -23.07 19.62
C GLY A 108 28.30 -23.96 20.22
N LEU A 109 28.58 -24.60 21.35
CA LEU A 109 27.60 -25.37 22.12
C LEU A 109 26.49 -24.45 22.65
N GLN A 110 26.84 -23.36 23.32
CA GLN A 110 25.88 -22.38 23.87
C GLN A 110 24.97 -21.79 22.78
N ARG A 111 25.50 -21.47 21.59
CA ARG A 111 24.72 -20.98 20.45
C ARG A 111 23.70 -22.03 19.96
N ARG A 112 24.10 -23.31 19.90
CA ARG A 112 23.20 -24.42 19.53
C ARG A 112 22.11 -24.63 20.57
N TRP A 113 22.41 -24.56 21.87
CA TRP A 113 21.40 -24.62 22.93
C TRP A 113 20.44 -23.43 22.89
N CYS A 114 20.90 -22.20 22.68
CA CYS A 114 20.02 -21.03 22.54
C CYS A 114 19.08 -21.16 21.33
N CYS A 115 19.56 -21.64 20.18
CA CYS A 115 18.71 -21.89 19.02
C CYS A 115 17.69 -23.02 19.26
N LEU A 116 18.08 -24.11 19.93
CA LEU A 116 17.16 -25.20 20.29
C LEU A 116 16.08 -24.74 21.29
N ILE A 117 16.46 -23.99 22.32
CA ILE A 117 15.52 -23.42 23.30
C ILE A 117 14.57 -22.44 22.60
N GLY A 118 15.07 -21.55 21.73
CA GLY A 118 14.25 -20.64 20.94
C GLY A 118 13.27 -21.36 20.01
N ALA A 119 13.71 -22.45 19.36
CA ALA A 119 12.84 -23.29 18.53
C ALA A 119 11.77 -24.01 19.35
N LEU A 120 12.12 -24.56 20.52
CA LEU A 120 11.17 -25.25 21.41
C LEU A 120 10.13 -24.28 22.00
N VAL A 121 10.53 -23.07 22.40
CA VAL A 121 9.61 -22.01 22.85
C VAL A 121 8.68 -21.56 21.71
N SER A 122 9.22 -21.40 20.49
CA SER A 122 8.41 -21.05 19.31
C SER A 122 7.40 -22.13 18.94
N LEU A 123 7.81 -23.41 18.95
CA LEU A 123 6.93 -24.55 18.72
C LEU A 123 5.85 -24.66 19.80
N SER A 124 6.21 -24.44 21.07
CA SER A 124 5.25 -24.37 22.18
C SER A 124 4.20 -23.28 21.94
N PHE A 125 4.63 -22.07 21.56
CA PHE A 125 3.71 -20.96 21.26
C PHE A 125 2.80 -21.25 20.05
N ILE A 126 3.35 -21.84 18.98
CA ILE A 126 2.56 -22.27 17.81
C ILE A 126 1.53 -23.34 18.20
N THR A 127 1.88 -24.32 19.04
CA THR A 127 0.92 -25.33 19.53
C THR A 127 -0.13 -24.77 20.48
N LEU A 128 0.20 -23.76 21.30
CA LEU A 128 -0.77 -23.06 22.14
C LEU A 128 -1.73 -22.21 21.30
N LEU A 129 -1.25 -21.53 20.26
CA LEU A 129 -2.10 -20.81 19.31
C LEU A 129 -3.01 -21.75 18.53
N SER A 130 -2.49 -22.86 18.00
CA SER A 130 -3.31 -23.80 17.22
C SER A 130 -4.35 -24.53 18.07
N THR A 131 -4.02 -24.93 19.31
CA THR A 131 -4.99 -25.52 20.24
C THR A 131 -6.02 -24.52 20.74
N SER A 132 -5.64 -23.24 20.95
CA SER A 132 -6.57 -22.16 21.26
C SER A 132 -7.56 -21.92 20.11
N ILE A 133 -7.07 -21.82 18.87
CA ILE A 133 -7.90 -21.68 17.66
C ILE A 133 -8.82 -22.90 17.48
N PHE A 134 -8.31 -24.12 17.70
CA PHE A 134 -9.11 -25.35 17.60
C PHE A 134 -10.17 -25.48 18.71
N SER A 135 -9.88 -24.96 19.90
CA SER A 135 -10.84 -24.90 21.01
C SER A 135 -11.93 -23.88 20.70
N LEU A 136 -11.57 -22.72 20.15
CA LEU A 136 -12.50 -21.66 19.74
C LEU A 136 -13.39 -22.08 18.55
N SER A 137 -12.86 -22.86 17.60
CA SER A 137 -13.65 -23.42 16.49
C SER A 137 -14.55 -24.57 16.95
N SER A 138 -14.09 -25.44 17.85
CA SER A 138 -14.90 -26.52 18.43
C SER A 138 -16.05 -25.97 19.27
N PHE A 139 -15.84 -24.91 20.06
CA PHE A 139 -16.92 -24.23 20.79
C PHE A 139 -17.96 -23.61 19.86
N ARG A 140 -17.57 -23.20 18.64
CA ARG A 140 -18.51 -22.68 17.64
C ARG A 140 -19.33 -23.77 16.94
N SER A 141 -18.95 -25.04 17.07
CA SER A 141 -19.62 -26.17 16.41
C SER A 141 -20.71 -26.84 17.27
N ASN A 142 -20.82 -26.52 18.56
CA ASN A 142 -21.73 -27.19 19.50
C ASN A 142 -22.92 -26.31 19.94
N SER A 143 -23.14 -25.16 19.32
CA SER A 143 -24.39 -24.41 19.50
C SER A 143 -25.52 -25.13 18.76
N PRO A 144 -26.65 -25.48 19.42
CA PRO A 144 -27.81 -26.00 18.71
C PRO A 144 -28.31 -24.96 17.69
N PRO A 145 -28.86 -25.39 16.53
CA PRO A 145 -29.41 -24.45 15.56
C PRO A 145 -30.55 -23.65 16.21
N PRO A 146 -30.59 -22.31 16.05
CA PRO A 146 -31.75 -21.55 16.47
C PRO A 146 -32.98 -22.04 15.69
N PRO A 147 -34.20 -21.95 16.27
CA PRO A 147 -35.42 -22.24 15.53
C PRO A 147 -35.51 -21.34 14.28
N PRO A 148 -36.31 -21.73 13.26
CA PRO A 148 -36.50 -20.94 12.04
C PRO A 148 -37.28 -19.66 12.34
N THR A 149 -36.60 -18.68 12.94
CA THR A 149 -37.05 -17.30 13.04
C THR A 149 -37.13 -16.77 11.61
N VAL A 150 -38.35 -16.58 11.14
CA VAL A 150 -38.70 -15.81 9.93
C VAL A 150 -37.78 -14.60 9.86
N MET A 151 -37.12 -14.38 8.71
CA MET A 151 -36.31 -13.19 8.51
C MET A 151 -37.21 -11.96 8.51
N THR A 152 -37.48 -11.39 9.70
CA THR A 152 -37.96 -10.03 9.82
C THR A 152 -36.85 -9.14 9.31
N THR A 153 -37.04 -8.62 8.11
CA THR A 153 -36.16 -7.68 7.42
C THR A 153 -35.82 -6.51 8.34
N LEU A 154 -34.60 -6.50 8.89
CA LEU A 154 -34.06 -5.33 9.56
C LEU A 154 -33.81 -4.25 8.50
N GLU A 155 -34.40 -3.08 8.74
CA GLU A 155 -34.65 -2.06 7.72
C GLU A 155 -33.42 -1.70 6.87
N GLU A 156 -33.56 -1.90 5.57
CA GLU A 156 -32.65 -1.36 4.57
C GLU A 156 -32.93 0.13 4.42
N THR A 157 -32.09 0.96 5.06
CA THR A 157 -32.26 2.42 5.05
C THR A 157 -32.03 3.02 3.66
N SER A 158 -33.12 3.14 2.88
CA SER A 158 -33.31 4.09 1.79
C SER A 158 -32.13 4.25 0.79
N ILE A 159 -31.64 3.14 0.22
CA ILE A 159 -30.70 3.20 -0.91
C ILE A 159 -31.46 3.03 -2.23
N VAL A 160 -32.22 1.94 -2.37
CA VAL A 160 -33.30 1.69 -3.36
C VAL A 160 -34.19 0.60 -2.75
N PRO A 161 -35.51 0.50 -3.03
CA PRO A 161 -36.23 -0.74 -2.78
C PRO A 161 -35.57 -1.91 -3.52
N ALA A 162 -35.19 -2.98 -2.81
CA ALA A 162 -34.39 -4.08 -3.35
C ALA A 162 -35.00 -4.84 -4.54
N ASP A 163 -36.31 -4.66 -4.79
CA ASP A 163 -37.07 -5.30 -5.87
C ASP A 163 -37.43 -4.32 -7.02
N MET A 164 -36.73 -3.18 -7.11
CA MET A 164 -36.98 -2.21 -8.18
C MET A 164 -36.45 -2.73 -9.52
N VAL A 165 -37.34 -3.27 -10.36
CA VAL A 165 -37.04 -3.75 -11.71
C VAL A 165 -36.21 -2.71 -12.49
N GLY A 166 -35.11 -3.16 -13.08
CA GLY A 166 -34.17 -2.34 -13.84
C GLY A 166 -33.08 -1.64 -13.01
N ALA A 167 -33.13 -1.67 -11.68
CA ALA A 167 -32.10 -1.06 -10.84
C ALA A 167 -30.70 -1.72 -11.04
N PRO A 168 -29.60 -0.98 -10.85
CA PRO A 168 -28.26 -1.56 -10.85
C PRO A 168 -28.00 -2.28 -9.52
N ARG A 169 -27.00 -3.17 -9.48
CA ARG A 169 -26.52 -3.74 -8.22
C ARG A 169 -25.85 -2.63 -7.40
N ILE A 170 -26.44 -2.29 -6.25
CA ILE A 170 -25.90 -1.25 -5.37
C ILE A 170 -25.20 -1.86 -4.14
N MET A 171 -23.98 -1.40 -3.87
CA MET A 171 -23.17 -1.74 -2.70
C MET A 171 -23.31 -0.64 -1.65
N SER A 172 -24.03 -0.92 -0.57
CA SER A 172 -24.22 0.02 0.54
C SER A 172 -22.91 0.33 1.28
N ARG A 173 -22.84 1.48 1.95
CA ARG A 173 -21.69 1.88 2.80
C ARG A 173 -21.26 0.79 3.78
N LYS A 174 -22.23 0.10 4.40
CA LYS A 174 -21.97 -1.01 5.31
C LYS A 174 -21.35 -2.22 4.60
N ALA A 175 -21.80 -2.52 3.38
CA ALA A 175 -21.35 -3.67 2.61
C ALA A 175 -19.92 -3.51 2.05
N TRP A 176 -19.52 -2.30 1.63
CA TRP A 176 -18.13 -2.01 1.26
C TRP A 176 -17.22 -1.63 2.45
N VAL A 177 -17.74 -1.68 3.67
CA VAL A 177 -17.00 -1.38 4.93
C VAL A 177 -16.45 0.05 4.93
N ALA A 178 -17.33 1.01 4.65
CA ALA A 178 -17.04 2.44 4.71
C ALA A 178 -16.64 2.88 6.11
N GLN A 179 -15.65 3.76 6.20
CA GLN A 179 -15.43 4.51 7.45
C GLN A 179 -16.61 5.49 7.66
N PRO A 180 -16.97 5.81 8.92
CA PRO A 180 -17.97 6.83 9.20
C PRO A 180 -17.46 8.21 8.72
N PRO A 181 -18.36 9.14 8.35
CA PRO A 181 -17.98 10.53 8.14
C PRO A 181 -17.29 11.11 9.39
N THR A 182 -16.28 11.95 9.20
CA THR A 182 -15.55 12.59 10.32
C THR A 182 -16.31 13.75 10.94
N GLU A 183 -17.31 14.27 10.24
CA GLU A 183 -18.20 15.36 10.66
C GLU A 183 -19.62 15.12 10.09
N PRO A 184 -20.66 15.73 10.67
CA PRO A 184 -22.00 15.71 10.06
C PRO A 184 -21.96 16.30 8.64
N MET A 185 -22.58 15.62 7.68
CA MET A 185 -22.65 16.12 6.31
C MET A 185 -23.83 17.07 6.13
N ASP A 186 -23.64 18.08 5.28
CA ASP A 186 -24.71 18.98 4.86
C ASP A 186 -25.74 18.25 3.98
N LYS A 187 -27.02 18.56 4.17
CA LYS A 187 -28.10 18.02 3.32
C LYS A 187 -28.04 18.58 1.91
N ASN A 188 -28.35 17.73 0.94
CA ASN A 188 -28.48 18.12 -0.45
C ASN A 188 -29.85 18.73 -0.73
N THR A 189 -29.93 19.69 -1.65
CA THR A 189 -31.21 20.18 -2.16
C THR A 189 -31.83 19.13 -3.08
N LEU A 190 -33.00 18.60 -2.72
CA LEU A 190 -33.73 17.57 -3.46
C LEU A 190 -35.06 18.10 -4.05
N PRO A 191 -35.51 17.57 -5.20
CA PRO A 191 -34.77 16.68 -6.10
C PRO A 191 -33.56 17.40 -6.71
N VAL A 192 -32.47 16.67 -6.96
CA VAL A 192 -31.30 17.28 -7.61
C VAL A 192 -31.65 17.71 -9.02
N GLN A 193 -31.17 18.89 -9.41
CA GLN A 193 -31.43 19.48 -10.72
C GLN A 193 -30.31 19.17 -11.73
N ARG A 194 -29.16 18.69 -11.25
CA ARG A 194 -28.01 18.36 -12.11
C ARG A 194 -27.30 17.10 -11.66
N ILE A 195 -26.75 16.36 -12.61
CA ILE A 195 -25.88 15.21 -12.37
C ILE A 195 -24.51 15.59 -12.92
N ILE A 196 -23.48 15.53 -12.08
CA ILE A 196 -22.12 15.85 -12.47
C ILE A 196 -21.32 14.54 -12.54
N VAL A 197 -20.90 14.18 -13.75
CA VAL A 197 -20.09 12.99 -13.99
C VAL A 197 -18.62 13.30 -13.80
N CYS A 198 -17.98 12.47 -13.00
CA CYS A 198 -16.56 12.50 -12.67
C CYS A 198 -15.88 11.20 -13.10
N HIS A 199 -14.55 11.19 -13.08
CA HIS A 199 -13.77 9.96 -12.91
C HIS A 199 -12.99 10.04 -11.60
N THR A 200 -12.45 8.92 -11.14
CA THR A 200 -11.61 8.87 -9.94
C THR A 200 -10.15 9.27 -10.23
N ALA A 201 -9.72 9.24 -11.50
CA ALA A 201 -8.32 9.40 -11.91
C ALA A 201 -7.39 8.36 -11.24
N THR A 202 -7.92 7.15 -11.04
CA THR A 202 -7.20 6.00 -10.48
C THR A 202 -7.02 4.92 -11.53
N ASP A 203 -6.34 3.84 -11.15
CA ASP A 203 -6.48 2.56 -11.84
C ASP A 203 -7.95 2.11 -11.88
N SER A 204 -8.29 1.37 -12.93
CA SER A 204 -9.58 0.71 -13.08
C SER A 204 -9.61 -0.60 -12.30
N CYS A 205 -10.79 -0.99 -11.82
CA CYS A 205 -11.01 -2.24 -11.09
C CYS A 205 -12.03 -3.11 -11.85
N GLN A 206 -11.93 -4.44 -11.79
CA GLN A 206 -12.76 -5.35 -12.61
C GLN A 206 -13.56 -6.38 -11.80
N THR A 207 -13.29 -6.52 -10.50
CA THR A 207 -14.02 -7.42 -9.61
C THR A 207 -14.53 -6.66 -8.38
N THR A 208 -15.63 -7.12 -7.78
CA THR A 208 -16.17 -6.49 -6.58
C THR A 208 -15.18 -6.40 -5.41
N PRO A 209 -14.31 -7.39 -5.12
CA PRO A 209 -13.22 -7.20 -4.16
C PRO A 209 -12.28 -6.05 -4.51
N ASP A 210 -11.80 -5.97 -5.75
CA ASP A 210 -10.87 -4.92 -6.19
C ASP A 210 -11.52 -3.53 -6.16
N CYS A 211 -12.75 -3.42 -6.67
CA CYS A 211 -13.49 -2.17 -6.64
C CYS A 211 -13.87 -1.72 -5.22
N THR A 212 -14.16 -2.67 -4.32
CA THR A 212 -14.36 -2.38 -2.89
C THR A 212 -13.10 -1.81 -2.26
N LEU A 213 -11.94 -2.40 -2.55
CA LEU A 213 -10.65 -1.88 -2.08
C LEU A 213 -10.36 -0.48 -2.65
N GLN A 214 -10.64 -0.28 -3.95
CA GLN A 214 -10.44 1.00 -4.62
C GLN A 214 -11.31 2.12 -4.04
N VAL A 215 -12.59 1.86 -3.79
CA VAL A 215 -13.52 2.81 -3.13
C VAL A 215 -13.03 3.18 -1.73
N ARG A 216 -12.52 2.21 -0.97
CA ARG A 216 -11.94 2.46 0.36
C ARG A 216 -10.69 3.33 0.30
N PHE A 217 -9.78 3.10 -0.64
CA PHE A 217 -8.61 3.98 -0.85
C PHE A 217 -9.03 5.39 -1.27
N ILE A 218 -10.04 5.54 -2.12
CA ILE A 218 -10.58 6.86 -2.51
C ILE A 218 -11.20 7.58 -1.31
N GLN A 219 -11.95 6.87 -0.45
CA GLN A 219 -12.46 7.46 0.80
C GLN A 219 -11.31 7.87 1.72
N GLN A 220 -10.33 7.00 1.93
CA GLN A 220 -9.16 7.25 2.77
C GLN A 220 -8.38 8.48 2.28
N PHE A 221 -8.10 8.60 0.98
CA PHE A 221 -7.43 9.76 0.40
C PHE A 221 -8.23 11.07 0.60
N HIS A 222 -9.55 11.02 0.44
CA HIS A 222 -10.40 12.19 0.67
C HIS A 222 -10.42 12.64 2.14
N VAL A 223 -10.52 11.69 3.08
CA VAL A 223 -10.54 11.99 4.53
C VAL A 223 -9.14 12.36 5.03
N GLU A 224 -8.15 11.50 4.84
CA GLU A 224 -6.83 11.64 5.44
C GLU A 224 -5.95 12.67 4.72
N SER A 225 -5.95 12.70 3.38
CA SER A 225 -5.10 13.60 2.60
C SER A 225 -5.78 14.93 2.27
N ARG A 226 -7.06 14.92 1.85
CA ARG A 226 -7.80 16.15 1.52
C ARG A 226 -8.55 16.80 2.69
N LYS A 227 -8.63 16.13 3.85
CA LYS A 227 -9.34 16.62 5.05
C LYS A 227 -10.82 16.93 4.79
N TRP A 228 -11.47 16.09 4.00
CA TRP A 228 -12.92 16.18 3.75
C TRP A 228 -13.70 15.29 4.74
N GLY A 229 -14.90 15.72 5.12
CA GLY A 229 -15.78 14.97 6.01
C GLY A 229 -16.08 13.52 5.61
N ASP A 230 -16.01 13.20 4.31
CA ASP A 230 -16.19 11.87 3.73
C ASP A 230 -15.73 11.84 2.27
N ILE A 231 -15.77 10.68 1.61
CA ILE A 231 -15.60 10.51 0.16
C ILE A 231 -16.39 11.57 -0.62
N GLY A 232 -15.78 12.25 -1.59
CA GLY A 232 -16.39 13.43 -2.21
C GLY A 232 -17.56 13.15 -3.18
N TYR A 233 -17.76 11.91 -3.60
CA TYR A 233 -18.79 11.54 -4.57
C TYR A 233 -20.05 11.01 -3.88
N ASN A 234 -21.22 11.25 -4.47
CA ASN A 234 -22.48 10.66 -4.01
C ASN A 234 -22.51 9.17 -4.33
N PHE A 235 -22.10 8.80 -5.54
CA PHE A 235 -21.97 7.42 -6.00
C PHE A 235 -20.69 7.20 -6.80
N LEU A 236 -20.17 5.97 -6.77
CA LEU A 236 -19.07 5.52 -7.61
C LEU A 236 -19.47 4.28 -8.40
N ILE A 237 -18.91 4.06 -9.59
CA ILE A 237 -19.26 2.91 -10.45
C ILE A 237 -18.00 2.11 -10.77
N GLY A 238 -17.91 0.91 -10.22
CA GLY A 238 -16.82 -0.04 -10.46
C GLY A 238 -16.90 -0.66 -11.85
N GLY A 239 -15.76 -1.15 -12.38
CA GLY A 239 -15.69 -1.72 -13.71
C GLY A 239 -16.53 -2.99 -13.91
N GLU A 240 -17.01 -3.62 -12.83
CA GLU A 240 -17.95 -4.73 -12.90
C GLU A 240 -19.43 -4.29 -12.99
N GLY A 241 -19.70 -2.98 -13.07
CA GLY A 241 -21.06 -2.42 -13.15
C GLY A 241 -21.78 -2.29 -11.80
N VAL A 242 -21.06 -2.36 -10.68
CA VAL A 242 -21.63 -2.15 -9.34
C VAL A 242 -21.56 -0.68 -8.97
N VAL A 243 -22.69 -0.17 -8.47
CA VAL A 243 -22.77 1.19 -7.92
C VAL A 243 -22.43 1.15 -6.43
N TYR A 244 -21.38 1.84 -6.03
CA TYR A 244 -20.98 2.00 -4.64
C TYR A 244 -21.56 3.28 -4.06
N VAL A 245 -22.29 3.17 -2.95
CA VAL A 245 -22.85 4.34 -2.25
C VAL A 245 -21.72 5.10 -1.54
N GLY A 246 -21.38 6.28 -2.05
CA GLY A 246 -20.54 7.25 -1.35
C GLY A 246 -21.39 8.02 -0.35
N ARG A 247 -21.58 9.32 -0.56
CA ARG A 247 -22.50 10.15 0.25
C ARG A 247 -23.99 9.83 0.03
N GLY A 248 -24.33 9.10 -1.04
CA GLY A 248 -25.71 8.70 -1.35
C GLY A 248 -26.58 9.85 -1.85
N TRP A 249 -27.90 9.69 -1.73
CA TRP A 249 -28.89 10.61 -2.30
C TRP A 249 -29.04 11.92 -1.51
N ASP A 250 -29.11 11.84 -0.19
CA ASP A 250 -29.61 12.92 0.69
C ASP A 250 -28.54 13.91 1.17
N GLU A 251 -27.28 13.59 0.97
CA GLU A 251 -26.13 14.32 1.51
C GLU A 251 -25.36 15.03 0.39
N MET A 252 -24.89 16.24 0.66
CA MET A 252 -24.21 17.08 -0.34
C MET A 252 -22.82 16.51 -0.69
N GLY A 253 -22.51 16.51 -1.98
CA GLY A 253 -21.20 16.12 -2.51
C GLY A 253 -20.03 17.02 -2.06
N ALA A 254 -18.81 16.57 -2.35
CA ALA A 254 -17.61 17.41 -2.38
C ALA A 254 -16.82 17.25 -3.71
N HIS A 255 -17.47 16.72 -4.75
CA HIS A 255 -16.88 16.37 -6.04
C HIS A 255 -16.58 17.59 -6.92
N THR A 256 -17.32 18.69 -6.79
CA THR A 256 -17.23 19.85 -7.68
C THR A 256 -17.40 21.14 -6.88
N LYS A 257 -16.30 21.63 -6.31
CA LYS A 257 -16.20 22.92 -5.60
C LYS A 257 -16.97 24.05 -6.33
N GLY A 258 -17.96 24.62 -5.65
CA GLY A 258 -18.86 25.66 -6.17
C GLY A 258 -20.22 25.13 -6.64
N ASP A 259 -20.31 23.85 -6.98
CA ASP A 259 -21.46 23.22 -7.63
C ASP A 259 -22.08 22.05 -6.84
N ASN A 260 -21.59 21.72 -5.64
CA ASN A 260 -22.01 20.52 -4.93
C ASN A 260 -23.50 20.49 -4.52
N ASN A 261 -24.10 21.63 -4.15
CA ASN A 261 -25.50 21.66 -3.69
C ASN A 261 -26.50 21.59 -4.85
N GLY A 262 -27.56 20.79 -4.68
CA GLY A 262 -28.58 20.56 -5.70
C GLY A 262 -28.10 19.69 -6.85
N THR A 263 -27.01 18.95 -6.65
CA THR A 263 -26.40 18.10 -7.67
C THR A 263 -26.04 16.72 -7.12
N LEU A 264 -25.89 15.76 -8.03
CA LEU A 264 -25.43 14.40 -7.71
C LEU A 264 -24.12 14.11 -8.43
N GLY A 265 -23.04 13.95 -7.66
CA GLY A 265 -21.73 13.56 -8.19
C GLY A 265 -21.60 12.07 -8.36
N VAL A 266 -21.48 11.61 -9.61
CA VAL A 266 -21.29 10.17 -9.94
C VAL A 266 -19.92 9.97 -10.58
N ALA A 267 -19.05 9.21 -9.93
CA ALA A 267 -17.70 8.95 -10.40
C ALA A 267 -17.54 7.55 -11.00
N PHE A 268 -17.06 7.49 -12.24
CA PHE A 268 -16.60 6.24 -12.84
C PHE A 268 -15.23 5.89 -12.26
N ILE A 269 -15.06 4.69 -11.70
CA ILE A 269 -13.77 4.25 -11.16
C ILE A 269 -12.83 3.91 -12.32
N GLY A 270 -11.73 4.65 -12.40
CA GLY A 270 -10.72 4.54 -13.45
C GLY A 270 -10.28 5.90 -13.99
N THR A 271 -9.62 5.86 -15.15
CA THR A 271 -9.15 7.04 -15.90
C THR A 271 -9.57 6.94 -17.36
N PHE A 272 -10.34 7.93 -17.83
CA PHE A 272 -11.03 7.89 -19.14
C PHE A 272 -10.62 9.04 -20.08
N ILE A 273 -9.34 9.44 -20.00
CA ILE A 273 -8.77 10.47 -20.88
C ILE A 273 -8.59 9.93 -22.30
N ASN A 274 -8.05 8.71 -22.42
CA ASN A 274 -7.70 8.07 -23.70
C ASN A 274 -8.51 6.79 -24.00
N GLN A 275 -9.42 6.40 -23.11
CA GLN A 275 -10.26 5.20 -23.22
C GLN A 275 -11.66 5.49 -22.67
N LEU A 276 -12.67 4.76 -23.13
CA LEU A 276 -14.03 4.83 -22.58
C LEU A 276 -14.14 3.94 -21.33
N PRO A 277 -15.10 4.21 -20.43
CA PRO A 277 -15.58 3.19 -19.50
C PRO A 277 -16.15 2.01 -20.27
N ASN A 278 -16.19 0.84 -19.63
CA ASN A 278 -16.84 -0.32 -20.25
C ASN A 278 -18.37 -0.18 -20.22
N GLU A 279 -19.04 -1.05 -20.97
CA GLU A 279 -20.49 -1.03 -21.14
C GLU A 279 -21.22 -1.24 -19.80
N LEU A 280 -20.69 -2.08 -18.92
CA LEU A 280 -21.26 -2.34 -17.58
C LEU A 280 -21.30 -1.08 -16.72
N GLN A 281 -20.26 -0.24 -16.77
CA GLN A 281 -20.23 1.04 -16.05
C GLN A 281 -21.27 2.03 -16.60
N ILE A 282 -21.39 2.12 -17.93
CA ILE A 282 -22.33 3.04 -18.60
C ILE A 282 -23.79 2.59 -18.36
N GLU A 283 -24.06 1.29 -18.46
CA GLU A 283 -25.37 0.71 -18.14
C GLU A 283 -25.74 0.96 -16.67
N ALA A 284 -24.82 0.71 -15.74
CA ALA A 284 -25.03 0.96 -14.31
C ALA A 284 -25.31 2.44 -14.01
N PHE A 285 -24.66 3.37 -14.73
CA PHE A 285 -24.97 4.80 -14.64
C PHE A 285 -26.41 5.09 -15.07
N HIS A 286 -26.82 4.64 -16.26
CA HIS A 286 -28.18 4.92 -16.74
C HIS A 286 -29.25 4.30 -15.82
N LYS A 287 -29.04 3.08 -15.33
CA LYS A 287 -29.93 2.44 -14.34
C LYS A 287 -29.99 3.21 -13.02
N LEU A 288 -28.87 3.74 -12.53
CA LEU A 288 -28.84 4.57 -11.32
C LEU A 288 -29.64 5.86 -11.50
N VAL A 289 -29.50 6.52 -12.64
CA VAL A 289 -30.23 7.77 -12.94
C VAL A 289 -31.72 7.51 -13.10
N ASP A 290 -32.12 6.49 -13.85
CA ASP A 290 -33.52 6.09 -14.00
C ASP A 290 -34.17 5.76 -12.65
N VAL A 291 -33.49 5.00 -11.78
CA VAL A 291 -33.94 4.78 -10.40
C VAL A 291 -34.10 6.12 -9.67
N GLY A 292 -33.08 6.98 -9.69
CA GLY A 292 -33.07 8.26 -8.98
C GLY A 292 -34.20 9.20 -9.39
N VAL A 293 -34.58 9.20 -10.67
CA VAL A 293 -35.77 9.90 -11.20
C VAL A 293 -37.05 9.23 -10.68
N ARG A 294 -37.19 7.91 -10.83
CA ARG A 294 -38.37 7.16 -10.35
C ARG A 294 -38.65 7.29 -8.85
N ILE A 295 -37.61 7.48 -8.02
CA ILE A 295 -37.75 7.70 -6.57
C ILE A 295 -37.78 9.19 -6.15
N GLY A 296 -37.87 10.12 -7.11
CA GLY A 296 -37.97 11.56 -6.84
C GLY A 296 -36.72 12.19 -6.19
N LYS A 297 -35.55 11.56 -6.32
CA LYS A 297 -34.27 12.13 -5.88
C LYS A 297 -33.60 12.98 -6.96
N ILE A 298 -33.90 12.71 -8.24
CA ILE A 298 -33.46 13.46 -9.42
C ILE A 298 -34.71 14.05 -10.08
N ALA A 299 -34.65 15.29 -10.56
CA ALA A 299 -35.77 15.92 -11.27
C ALA A 299 -35.93 15.34 -12.68
N ASP A 300 -37.16 15.28 -13.21
CA ASP A 300 -37.43 14.74 -14.55
C ASP A 300 -36.70 15.52 -15.67
N ASP A 301 -36.47 16.83 -15.50
CA ASP A 301 -35.86 17.72 -16.50
C ASP A 301 -34.38 18.07 -16.20
N TYR A 302 -33.72 17.25 -15.36
CA TYR A 302 -32.34 17.43 -14.90
C TYR A 302 -31.34 17.75 -16.02
N LYS A 303 -30.19 18.33 -15.66
CA LYS A 303 -29.05 18.54 -16.57
C LYS A 303 -27.91 17.59 -16.27
N LEU A 304 -27.47 16.84 -17.26
CA LEU A 304 -26.28 15.99 -17.20
C LEU A 304 -25.06 16.81 -17.63
N GLN A 305 -24.07 16.94 -16.74
CA GLN A 305 -22.87 17.74 -16.96
C GLN A 305 -21.62 16.88 -16.71
N ALA A 306 -20.60 17.03 -17.55
CA ALA A 306 -19.25 16.55 -17.29
C ALA A 306 -18.51 17.55 -16.39
N GLN A 307 -17.75 17.10 -15.40
CA GLN A 307 -17.06 18.01 -14.46
C GLN A 307 -16.19 19.07 -15.16
N CYS A 308 -15.52 18.73 -16.26
CA CYS A 308 -14.73 19.67 -17.07
C CYS A 308 -15.53 20.68 -17.91
N GLN A 309 -16.86 20.69 -17.84
CA GLN A 309 -17.67 21.83 -18.31
C GLN A 309 -17.68 22.97 -17.28
N LEU A 310 -17.60 22.61 -15.99
CA LEU A 310 -17.74 23.48 -14.82
C LEU A 310 -16.38 23.92 -14.25
N GLN A 311 -15.37 23.05 -14.29
CA GLN A 311 -14.06 23.27 -13.67
C GLN A 311 -12.89 23.04 -14.63
N VAL A 312 -11.74 23.65 -14.33
CA VAL A 312 -10.47 23.32 -14.98
C VAL A 312 -9.96 22.01 -14.40
N THR A 313 -10.25 20.90 -15.09
CA THR A 313 -9.90 19.53 -14.67
C THR A 313 -9.90 18.60 -15.87
N ALA A 314 -9.19 17.47 -15.76
CA ALA A 314 -9.25 16.39 -16.73
C ALA A 314 -10.55 15.56 -16.59
N ALA A 315 -11.18 15.55 -15.41
CA ALA A 315 -12.35 14.73 -15.11
C ALA A 315 -13.62 15.17 -15.88
N PRO A 316 -14.47 14.26 -16.40
CA PRO A 316 -14.44 12.81 -16.24
C PRO A 316 -13.52 12.07 -17.24
N GLY A 317 -12.65 12.78 -17.93
CA GLY A 317 -11.80 12.28 -19.01
C GLY A 317 -12.40 12.62 -20.37
N LEU A 318 -11.53 12.97 -21.32
CA LEU A 318 -11.96 13.47 -22.62
C LEU A 318 -12.86 12.48 -23.38
N MET A 319 -12.51 11.18 -23.39
CA MET A 319 -13.31 10.16 -24.09
C MET A 319 -14.69 9.98 -23.44
N LEU A 320 -14.78 9.90 -22.11
CA LEU A 320 -16.06 9.81 -21.40
C LEU A 320 -16.90 11.08 -21.63
N ALA A 321 -16.33 12.27 -21.48
CA ALA A 321 -17.04 13.53 -21.70
C ALA A 321 -17.52 13.67 -23.16
N GLN A 322 -16.77 13.18 -24.15
CA GLN A 322 -17.21 13.14 -25.55
C GLN A 322 -18.36 12.14 -25.76
N ASN A 323 -18.31 10.96 -25.16
CA ASN A 323 -19.36 9.95 -25.23
C ASN A 323 -20.67 10.45 -24.61
N MET A 324 -20.61 11.16 -23.48
CA MET A 324 -21.77 11.76 -22.81
C MET A 324 -22.59 12.69 -23.70
N LYS A 325 -22.04 13.24 -24.79
CA LYS A 325 -22.79 14.12 -25.71
C LYS A 325 -24.01 13.45 -26.37
N SER A 326 -24.02 12.13 -26.50
CA SER A 326 -25.17 11.37 -27.02
C SER A 326 -26.14 10.93 -25.94
N TRP A 327 -25.85 11.17 -24.66
CA TRP A 327 -26.68 10.70 -23.55
C TRP A 327 -27.88 11.66 -23.36
N PRO A 328 -29.03 11.14 -22.90
CA PRO A 328 -30.16 11.98 -22.50
C PRO A 328 -29.74 13.06 -21.49
N HIS A 329 -30.38 14.21 -21.57
CA HIS A 329 -30.20 15.36 -20.67
C HIS A 329 -28.80 16.02 -20.69
N PHE A 330 -27.88 15.62 -21.58
CA PHE A 330 -26.56 16.25 -21.67
C PHE A 330 -26.65 17.76 -21.98
N ASP A 331 -26.03 18.57 -21.13
CA ASP A 331 -26.04 20.02 -21.22
C ASP A 331 -25.07 20.50 -22.32
N THR A 332 -25.62 20.76 -23.50
CA THR A 332 -24.88 21.27 -24.65
C THR A 332 -24.60 22.77 -24.58
N SER A 333 -25.15 23.50 -23.60
CA SER A 333 -24.90 24.94 -23.45
C SER A 333 -23.48 25.24 -22.94
N LEU A 334 -22.88 24.30 -22.21
CA LEU A 334 -21.54 24.41 -21.67
C LEU A 334 -20.51 23.67 -22.54
N LYS A 335 -19.38 24.33 -22.84
CA LYS A 335 -18.29 23.71 -23.61
C LYS A 335 -17.50 22.74 -22.72
N ILE A 336 -17.25 21.54 -23.24
CA ILE A 336 -16.29 20.58 -22.66
C ILE A 336 -14.89 21.20 -22.70
N ARG A 337 -14.24 21.31 -21.55
CA ARG A 337 -12.89 21.87 -21.37
C ARG A 337 -12.01 20.93 -20.53
N CYS A 338 -12.12 19.63 -20.82
CA CYS A 338 -11.29 18.59 -20.21
C CYS A 338 -9.82 18.85 -20.57
N THR A 339 -8.99 19.09 -19.56
CA THR A 339 -7.54 19.16 -19.76
C THR A 339 -6.97 17.76 -19.99
N ASP A 340 -5.84 17.68 -20.67
CA ASP A 340 -5.10 16.45 -20.98
C ASP A 340 -4.32 15.89 -19.77
N GLY A 341 -4.52 16.45 -18.57
CA GLY A 341 -3.72 16.14 -17.39
C GLY A 341 -2.36 16.86 -17.37
N GLY A 342 -2.05 17.67 -18.39
CA GLY A 342 -0.92 18.60 -18.34
C GLY A 342 -1.10 19.59 -17.19
N VAL A 343 -0.08 19.68 -16.33
CA VAL A 343 -0.02 20.67 -15.24
C VAL A 343 0.00 22.07 -15.84
N ALA A 344 -0.85 22.95 -15.34
CA ALA A 344 -0.85 24.40 -15.64
C ALA A 344 -0.01 25.16 -14.60
#